data_AF-A0AA95RLH8-F1
#
_entry.id   AF-A0AA95RLH8-F1
#
_cell.length_a   1.000
_cell.length_b   1.000
_cell.length_c   1.000
_cell.angle_alpha   90.00
_cell.angle_beta   90.00
_cell.angle_gamma   90.00
#
_symmetry.space_group_name_H-M   'P 1'
#
loop_
_entity.id
_entity.type
_entity.pdbx_description
1 polymer ?
#
loop_
_entity_poly.entity_id
_entity_poly.type
_entity_poly.pdbx_seq_one_letter_code
_entity_poly.pdbx_strand_id
1 'polypeptide(L)'
;MDGSNYYIGLGGQLVNRDLEQMGHQSFFLRTLIEEIPEVLDGIKEIYFEFEAICDSLGKERNKSLLLYTIEDINATQSIKKQIEDWAKRWYINEEWIFTYLFQTFMVWYENEKMKFNIIMFNSAVGNAREILQKEKLNEKIELPRYNPILQTEKEYREKVEKLISSHIKRTNQEFEENGYICSKEKKTNEHYTWLVYYHVLGWTFDEIADQFFKNKAATVRKEVNYIYEVIGINKDNRKKR
;
A
#
# COMPACT_ATOMS: atom_id res chain seq x y z
N MET A 1 -1.22 37.21 17.78
CA MET A 1 -1.76 35.85 17.96
C MET A 1 -1.48 35.13 16.66
N ASP A 2 -0.39 34.37 16.68
CA ASP A 2 0.20 33.74 15.50
C ASP A 2 -0.16 32.25 15.54
N GLY A 3 -0.85 31.79 14.51
CA GLY A 3 -1.57 30.50 14.46
C GLY A 3 -0.86 29.46 13.62
N SER A 4 0.43 29.23 13.84
CA SER A 4 1.18 28.18 13.17
C SER A 4 2.17 27.54 14.13
N ASN A 5 1.85 26.35 14.63
CA ASN A 5 2.78 25.28 15.01
C ASN A 5 2.03 24.19 15.80
N TYR A 6 1.35 23.30 15.08
CA TYR A 6 1.16 21.93 15.55
C TYR A 6 1.58 21.04 14.38
N TYR A 7 2.76 20.44 14.49
CA TYR A 7 3.24 19.21 13.83
C TYR A 7 4.78 19.19 13.78
N ILE A 8 5.44 19.32 14.93
CA ILE A 8 6.84 18.88 15.06
C ILE A 8 6.99 18.32 16.48
N GLY A 9 7.21 17.00 16.62
CA GLY A 9 7.59 16.44 17.93
C GLY A 9 7.23 15.00 18.27
N LEU A 10 6.97 14.07 17.32
CA LEU A 10 6.87 12.62 17.62
C LEU A 10 7.53 11.72 16.55
N GLY A 11 8.44 12.30 15.74
CA GLY A 11 8.84 11.82 14.41
C GLY A 11 9.84 10.66 14.31
N GLY A 12 9.84 9.73 15.27
CA GLY A 12 10.72 8.56 15.22
C GLY A 12 9.96 7.24 15.05
N GLN A 13 9.03 6.94 15.96
CA GLN A 13 8.34 5.64 16.04
C GLN A 13 6.94 5.63 15.43
N LEU A 14 6.22 6.77 15.42
CA LEU A 14 4.87 6.84 14.85
C LEU A 14 4.89 6.74 13.32
N VAL A 15 5.90 7.31 12.67
CA VAL A 15 6.07 7.27 11.20
C VAL A 15 6.23 5.82 10.69
N ASN A 16 6.73 4.90 11.51
CA ASN A 16 7.15 3.57 11.03
C ASN A 16 6.01 2.56 11.00
N ARG A 17 5.15 2.55 12.03
CA ARG A 17 3.97 1.69 12.06
C ARG A 17 3.00 2.06 10.94
N ASP A 18 2.86 3.36 10.69
CA ASP A 18 1.99 3.89 9.64
C ASP A 18 2.48 3.42 8.25
N LEU A 19 3.79 3.40 8.00
CA LEU A 19 4.36 2.97 6.71
C LEU A 19 4.21 1.45 6.46
N GLU A 20 4.45 0.62 7.46
CA GLU A 20 4.22 -0.83 7.33
C GLU A 20 2.74 -1.11 7.08
N GLN A 21 1.86 -0.50 7.90
CA GLN A 21 0.42 -0.61 7.76
C GLN A 21 -0.06 -0.18 6.38
N MET A 22 0.42 0.95 5.84
CA MET A 22 0.12 1.41 4.48
C MET A 22 0.56 0.39 3.41
N GLY A 23 1.71 -0.27 3.59
CA GLY A 23 2.15 -1.35 2.72
C GLY A 23 1.16 -2.52 2.72
N HIS A 24 0.76 -3.00 3.91
CA HIS A 24 -0.22 -4.07 4.04
C HIS A 24 -1.61 -3.69 3.49
N GLN A 25 -2.05 -2.44 3.71
CA GLN A 25 -3.28 -1.87 3.16
C GLN A 25 -3.28 -1.87 1.62
N SER A 26 -2.16 -1.44 1.01
CA SER A 26 -1.95 -1.47 -0.43
C SER A 26 -2.03 -2.89 -0.98
N PHE A 27 -1.32 -3.84 -0.37
CA PHE A 27 -1.34 -5.24 -0.81
C PHE A 27 -2.75 -5.82 -0.72
N PHE A 28 -3.47 -5.55 0.36
CA PHE A 28 -4.84 -6.01 0.51
C PHE A 28 -5.79 -5.45 -0.56
N LEU A 29 -5.76 -4.14 -0.83
CA LEU A 29 -6.62 -3.55 -1.87
C LEU A 29 -6.31 -4.10 -3.27
N ARG A 30 -5.02 -4.30 -3.57
CA ARG A 30 -4.62 -4.97 -4.82
C ARG A 30 -5.18 -6.38 -4.89
N THR A 31 -4.97 -7.18 -3.85
CA THR A 31 -5.47 -8.57 -3.84
C THR A 31 -6.99 -8.61 -3.91
N LEU A 32 -7.68 -7.67 -3.25
CA LEU A 32 -9.12 -7.53 -3.35
C LEU A 32 -9.58 -7.30 -4.79
N ILE A 33 -8.89 -6.43 -5.53
CA ILE A 33 -9.16 -6.16 -6.95
C ILE A 33 -8.84 -7.38 -7.83
N GLU A 34 -7.75 -8.10 -7.54
CA GLU A 34 -7.34 -9.30 -8.28
C GLU A 34 -8.34 -10.45 -8.11
N GLU A 35 -8.85 -10.65 -6.89
CA GLU A 35 -9.80 -11.72 -6.56
C GLU A 35 -11.26 -11.35 -6.93
N ILE A 36 -11.59 -10.06 -6.95
CA ILE A 36 -12.95 -9.57 -7.20
C ILE A 36 -12.88 -8.35 -8.16
N PRO A 37 -12.81 -8.56 -9.48
CA PRO A 37 -12.65 -7.48 -10.46
C PRO A 37 -13.72 -6.38 -10.39
N GLU A 38 -14.94 -6.71 -9.94
CA GLU A 38 -16.05 -5.76 -9.76
C GLU A 38 -15.72 -4.68 -8.72
N VAL A 39 -14.80 -4.95 -7.79
CA VAL A 39 -14.27 -3.97 -6.85
C VAL A 39 -13.65 -2.79 -7.59
N LEU A 40 -12.87 -3.08 -8.63
CA LEU A 40 -12.20 -2.04 -9.43
C LEU A 40 -13.20 -1.24 -10.26
N ASP A 41 -14.24 -1.88 -10.78
CA ASP A 41 -15.26 -1.15 -11.56
C ASP A 41 -16.00 -0.14 -10.68
N GLY A 42 -16.33 -0.50 -9.44
CA GLY A 42 -16.87 0.46 -8.48
C GLY A 42 -15.89 1.60 -8.14
N ILE A 43 -14.58 1.35 -8.10
CA ILE A 43 -13.56 2.41 -7.92
C ILE A 43 -13.52 3.33 -9.15
N LYS A 44 -13.61 2.79 -10.37
CA LYS A 44 -13.59 3.56 -11.62
C LYS A 44 -14.76 4.54 -11.71
N GLU A 45 -15.95 4.09 -11.34
CA GLU A 45 -17.15 4.93 -11.33
C GLU A 45 -16.94 6.18 -10.47
N ILE A 46 -16.41 6.01 -9.26
CA ILE A 46 -16.11 7.12 -8.34
C ILE A 46 -15.01 8.01 -8.93
N TYR A 47 -13.98 7.40 -9.53
CA TYR A 47 -12.88 8.13 -10.14
C TYR A 47 -13.34 9.05 -11.28
N PHE A 48 -14.25 8.62 -12.14
CA PHE A 48 -14.74 9.46 -13.22
C PHE A 48 -15.50 10.70 -12.72
N GLU A 49 -16.23 10.59 -11.62
CA GLU A 49 -16.83 11.77 -10.97
C GLU A 49 -15.76 12.67 -10.36
N PHE A 50 -14.76 12.09 -9.68
CA PHE A 50 -13.62 12.82 -9.16
C PHE A 50 -12.88 13.61 -10.26
N GLU A 51 -12.61 12.97 -11.40
CA GLU A 51 -11.97 13.58 -12.56
C GLU A 51 -12.81 14.74 -13.12
N ALA A 52 -14.12 14.55 -13.28
CA ALA A 52 -15.03 15.60 -13.74
C ALA A 52 -15.05 16.81 -12.78
N ILE A 53 -15.00 16.56 -11.47
CA ILE A 53 -14.85 17.62 -10.45
C ILE A 53 -13.53 18.36 -10.68
N CYS A 54 -12.40 17.66 -10.75
CA CYS A 54 -11.09 18.27 -10.94
C CYS A 54 -11.00 19.10 -12.24
N ASP A 55 -11.58 18.62 -13.33
CA ASP A 55 -11.64 19.35 -14.59
C ASP A 55 -12.51 20.62 -14.48
N SER A 56 -13.66 20.54 -13.78
CA SER A 56 -14.56 21.68 -13.57
C SER A 56 -13.96 22.78 -12.70
N LEU A 57 -13.09 22.42 -11.75
CA LEU A 57 -12.37 23.34 -10.87
C LEU A 57 -11.19 24.05 -11.57
N GLY A 58 -10.85 23.61 -12.79
CA GLY A 58 -9.91 24.28 -13.68
C GLY A 58 -8.44 23.90 -13.47
N LYS A 59 -7.76 23.56 -14.57
CA LYS A 59 -6.31 23.28 -14.64
C LYS A 59 -5.41 24.47 -14.26
N GLU A 60 -5.98 25.67 -14.11
CA GLU A 60 -5.23 26.91 -13.81
C GLU A 60 -4.91 27.13 -12.32
N ARG A 61 -5.48 26.36 -11.38
CA ARG A 61 -5.01 26.34 -9.98
C ARG A 61 -3.74 25.50 -9.82
N ASN A 62 -2.77 25.75 -10.69
CA ASN A 62 -1.46 25.14 -10.61
C ASN A 62 -0.62 25.93 -9.60
N LYS A 63 -0.57 25.48 -8.33
CA LYS A 63 0.62 25.48 -7.42
C LYS A 63 0.40 25.67 -5.91
N SER A 64 -0.80 25.93 -5.39
CA SER A 64 -0.99 25.91 -3.93
C SER A 64 -2.16 25.01 -3.50
N LEU A 65 -1.78 23.86 -2.94
CA LEU A 65 -2.62 22.82 -2.33
C LEU A 65 -3.48 23.29 -1.13
N LEU A 66 -3.66 24.60 -0.91
CA LEU A 66 -4.02 25.13 0.42
C LEU A 66 -5.24 26.05 0.49
N LEU A 67 -6.00 26.27 -0.59
CA LEU A 67 -7.24 27.05 -0.49
C LEU A 67 -8.40 26.33 -1.18
N TYR A 68 -9.05 25.44 -0.42
CA TYR A 68 -10.33 24.83 -0.78
C TYR A 68 -11.45 25.87 -0.63
N THR A 69 -12.21 26.10 -1.69
CA THR A 69 -13.51 26.80 -1.67
C THR A 69 -14.59 25.94 -1.03
N ILE A 70 -15.74 26.54 -0.70
CA ILE A 70 -16.92 25.79 -0.20
C ILE A 70 -17.38 24.73 -1.21
N GLU A 71 -17.26 25.01 -2.52
CA GLU A 71 -17.56 24.06 -3.60
C GLU A 71 -16.58 22.88 -3.57
N ASP A 72 -15.29 23.13 -3.32
CA ASP A 72 -14.28 22.07 -3.16
C ASP A 72 -14.56 21.18 -1.93
N ILE A 73 -15.07 21.78 -0.84
CA ILE A 73 -15.47 21.04 0.38
C ILE A 73 -16.68 20.14 0.08
N ASN A 74 -17.71 20.65 -0.60
CA ASN A 74 -18.91 19.89 -0.93
C ASN A 74 -18.61 18.76 -1.92
N ALA A 75 -17.78 19.01 -2.93
CA ALA A 75 -17.35 18.00 -3.89
C ALA A 75 -16.53 16.89 -3.21
N THR A 76 -15.63 17.26 -2.29
CA THR A 76 -14.86 16.29 -1.49
C THR A 76 -15.78 15.45 -0.59
N GLN A 77 -16.85 16.03 -0.04
CA GLN A 77 -17.84 15.30 0.74
C GLN A 77 -18.65 14.30 -0.11
N SER A 78 -18.99 14.64 -1.36
CA SER A 78 -19.63 13.71 -2.30
C SER A 78 -18.75 12.49 -2.55
N ILE A 79 -17.49 12.71 -2.95
CA ILE A 79 -16.52 11.64 -3.23
C ILE A 79 -16.27 10.80 -1.98
N LYS A 80 -16.13 11.43 -0.81
CA LYS A 80 -15.98 10.72 0.47
C LYS A 80 -17.15 9.77 0.72
N LYS A 81 -18.38 10.26 0.57
CA LYS A 81 -19.58 9.44 0.77
C LYS A 81 -19.63 8.26 -0.20
N GLN A 82 -19.29 8.48 -1.47
CA GLN A 82 -19.26 7.40 -2.46
C GLN A 82 -18.21 6.33 -2.14
N ILE A 83 -17.03 6.75 -1.68
CA ILE A 83 -15.99 5.83 -1.21
C ILE A 83 -16.50 5.05 0.02
N GLU A 84 -17.14 5.71 0.99
CA GLU A 84 -17.71 5.03 2.16
C GLU A 84 -18.79 4.02 1.76
N ASP A 85 -19.68 4.37 0.83
CA ASP A 85 -20.74 3.48 0.37
C ASP A 85 -20.18 2.31 -0.47
N TRP A 86 -19.14 2.55 -1.28
CA TRP A 86 -18.36 1.48 -1.91
C TRP A 86 -17.68 0.58 -0.87
N ALA A 87 -17.04 1.16 0.13
CA ALA A 87 -16.31 0.43 1.16
C ALA A 87 -17.24 -0.47 1.98
N LYS A 88 -18.44 0.03 2.33
CA LYS A 88 -19.50 -0.74 2.99
C LYS A 88 -19.96 -1.94 2.16
N ARG A 89 -20.14 -1.79 0.84
CA ARG A 89 -20.52 -2.91 -0.06
C ARG A 89 -19.53 -4.08 0.02
N TRP A 90 -18.25 -3.77 0.25
CA TRP A 90 -17.17 -4.73 0.35
C TRP A 90 -16.74 -5.03 1.78
N TYR A 91 -17.48 -4.56 2.79
CA TYR A 91 -17.23 -4.80 4.21
C TYR A 91 -15.93 -4.14 4.75
N ILE A 92 -15.36 -3.14 4.08
CA ILE A 92 -14.07 -2.52 4.44
C ILE A 92 -14.30 -1.07 4.88
N ASN A 93 -15.15 -0.84 5.88
CA ASN A 93 -15.57 0.51 6.28
C ASN A 93 -14.59 1.19 7.25
N GLU A 94 -13.33 1.31 6.85
CA GLU A 94 -12.28 1.92 7.67
C GLU A 94 -11.86 3.29 7.14
N GLU A 95 -11.50 4.21 8.04
CA GLU A 95 -11.17 5.60 7.67
C GLU A 95 -10.00 5.68 6.68
N TRP A 96 -9.02 4.78 6.78
CA TRP A 96 -7.85 4.76 5.92
C TRP A 96 -8.18 4.50 4.45
N ILE A 97 -9.31 3.86 4.15
CA ILE A 97 -9.75 3.55 2.77
C ILE A 97 -9.98 4.83 1.99
N PHE A 98 -10.64 5.81 2.62
CA PHE A 98 -10.87 7.11 1.99
C PHE A 98 -9.55 7.78 1.64
N THR A 99 -8.64 7.88 2.61
CA THR A 99 -7.31 8.48 2.41
C THR A 99 -6.56 7.79 1.27
N TYR A 100 -6.55 6.46 1.25
CA TYR A 100 -5.82 5.68 0.25
C TYR A 100 -6.40 5.87 -1.16
N LEU A 101 -7.73 5.74 -1.32
CA LEU A 101 -8.37 5.89 -2.62
C LEU A 101 -8.27 7.31 -3.15
N PHE A 102 -8.43 8.32 -2.29
CA PHE A 102 -8.28 9.71 -2.67
C PHE A 102 -6.86 10.03 -3.18
N GLN A 103 -5.82 9.55 -2.48
CA GLN A 103 -4.44 9.69 -2.96
C GLN A 103 -4.22 8.98 -4.30
N THR A 104 -4.82 7.80 -4.47
CA THR A 104 -4.75 7.05 -5.73
C THR A 104 -5.41 7.83 -6.87
N PHE A 105 -6.57 8.45 -6.63
CA PHE A 105 -7.26 9.27 -7.61
C PHE A 105 -6.48 10.50 -8.02
N MET A 106 -5.83 11.19 -7.07
CA MET A 106 -4.92 12.30 -7.38
C MET A 106 -3.79 11.86 -8.32
N VAL A 107 -3.12 10.74 -8.02
CA VAL A 107 -2.04 10.20 -8.87
C VAL A 107 -2.55 9.81 -10.26
N TRP A 108 -3.72 9.19 -10.35
CA TRP A 108 -4.36 8.84 -11.62
C TRP A 108 -4.73 10.06 -12.46
N TYR A 109 -5.25 11.11 -11.82
CA TYR A 109 -5.57 12.36 -12.48
C TYR A 109 -4.32 13.08 -12.99
N GLU A 110 -3.24 13.12 -12.20
CA GLU A 110 -1.97 13.72 -12.61
C GLU A 110 -1.23 12.89 -13.67
N ASN A 111 -1.48 11.57 -13.75
CA ASN A 111 -0.77 10.67 -14.64
C ASN A 111 -1.70 9.67 -15.34
N GLU A 112 -2.13 10.02 -16.56
CA GLU A 112 -3.00 9.17 -17.39
C GLU A 112 -2.47 7.76 -17.62
N LYS A 113 -1.14 7.57 -17.69
CA LYS A 113 -0.53 6.24 -17.89
C LYS A 113 -0.68 5.32 -16.68
N MET A 114 -0.97 5.88 -15.51
CA MET A 114 -1.17 5.12 -14.26
C MET A 114 -2.63 4.76 -14.02
N LYS A 115 -3.58 5.37 -14.74
CA LYS A 115 -5.01 5.12 -14.60
C LYS A 115 -5.31 3.62 -14.75
N PHE A 116 -5.97 3.06 -13.75
CA PHE A 116 -6.47 1.68 -13.72
C PHE A 116 -5.40 0.58 -13.91
N ASN A 117 -4.13 0.92 -13.76
CA ASN A 117 -3.07 -0.06 -13.79
C ASN A 117 -2.97 -0.71 -12.40
N ILE A 118 -3.43 -1.96 -12.29
CA ILE A 118 -3.46 -2.74 -11.03
C ILE A 118 -2.06 -2.90 -10.41
N ILE A 119 -1.03 -3.04 -11.25
CA ILE A 119 0.37 -3.13 -10.79
C ILE A 119 0.79 -1.80 -10.16
N MET A 120 0.33 -0.68 -10.72
CA MET A 120 0.63 0.68 -10.27
C MET A 120 -0.32 1.18 -9.16
N PHE A 121 -1.40 0.46 -8.84
CA PHE A 121 -2.24 0.72 -7.65
C PHE A 121 -1.40 0.65 -6.36
N ASN A 122 -0.36 -0.18 -6.35
CA ASN A 122 0.64 -0.22 -5.28
C ASN A 122 1.62 0.96 -5.30
N SER A 123 1.86 1.55 -6.47
CA SER A 123 2.82 2.64 -6.63
C SER A 123 2.20 3.99 -6.26
N ALA A 124 0.87 4.15 -6.22
CA ALA A 124 0.26 5.41 -5.79
C ALA A 124 0.66 5.80 -4.35
N VAL A 125 0.86 4.80 -3.47
CA VAL A 125 1.40 4.99 -2.11
C VAL A 125 2.86 4.55 -2.00
N GLY A 126 3.28 3.54 -2.77
CA GLY A 126 4.68 3.12 -2.89
C GLY A 126 5.61 4.19 -3.48
N ASN A 127 5.10 5.14 -4.28
CA ASN A 127 5.88 6.26 -4.80
C ASN A 127 6.14 7.31 -3.72
N ALA A 128 5.29 7.46 -2.69
CA ALA A 128 5.65 8.28 -1.53
C ALA A 128 6.89 7.71 -0.83
N ARG A 129 6.99 6.37 -0.75
CA ARG A 129 8.19 5.65 -0.30
C ARG A 129 9.36 5.85 -1.27
N GLU A 130 9.16 5.76 -2.58
CA GLU A 130 10.24 5.94 -3.56
C GLU A 130 10.74 7.39 -3.65
N ILE A 131 9.86 8.38 -3.43
CA ILE A 131 10.17 9.81 -3.38
C ILE A 131 10.90 10.17 -2.08
N LEU A 132 10.44 9.66 -0.92
CA LEU A 132 11.15 9.81 0.36
C LEU A 132 12.48 9.03 0.41
N GLN A 133 12.60 7.94 -0.37
CA GLN A 133 13.83 7.15 -0.48
C GLN A 133 14.80 7.70 -1.52
N LYS A 134 14.37 8.23 -2.67
CA LYS A 134 15.28 8.81 -3.69
C LYS A 134 16.05 10.02 -3.16
N GLU A 135 15.52 10.73 -2.17
CA GLU A 135 16.22 11.82 -1.49
C GLU A 135 17.25 11.35 -0.44
N LYS A 136 17.19 10.09 0.04
CA LYS A 136 18.10 9.55 1.07
C LYS A 136 19.02 8.40 0.61
N LEU A 137 18.64 7.63 -0.42
CA LEU A 137 19.29 6.37 -0.86
C LEU A 137 20.00 6.49 -2.21
N ASN A 138 20.56 7.66 -2.52
CA ASN A 138 21.40 7.87 -3.72
C ASN A 138 22.77 7.16 -3.66
N GLU A 139 22.90 6.05 -2.93
CA GLU A 139 24.04 5.16 -3.10
C GLU A 139 23.79 4.26 -4.31
N LYS A 140 24.40 4.61 -5.45
CA LYS A 140 24.59 3.65 -6.53
C LYS A 140 25.46 2.51 -6.00
N ILE A 141 24.90 1.31 -5.90
CA ILE A 141 25.71 0.09 -5.73
C ILE A 141 26.47 -0.11 -7.04
N GLU A 142 27.71 0.36 -7.10
CA GLU A 142 28.59 0.03 -8.23
C GLU A 142 28.93 -1.46 -8.16
N LEU A 143 28.37 -2.25 -9.09
CA LEU A 143 28.79 -3.63 -9.25
C LEU A 143 30.27 -3.66 -9.68
N PRO A 144 31.08 -4.54 -9.08
CA PRO A 144 32.49 -4.65 -9.43
C PRO A 144 32.59 -5.09 -10.90
N ARG A 145 33.62 -4.63 -11.62
CA ARG A 145 33.84 -5.05 -13.01
C ARG A 145 34.46 -6.44 -13.07
N TYR A 146 33.99 -7.29 -13.99
CA TYR A 146 34.62 -8.58 -14.28
C TYR A 146 35.86 -8.39 -15.15
N ASN A 147 37.04 -8.82 -14.68
CA ASN A 147 38.26 -8.84 -15.50
C ASN A 147 38.78 -10.28 -15.68
N PRO A 148 38.51 -10.93 -16.84
CA PRO A 148 38.90 -12.33 -17.06
C PRO A 148 40.42 -12.54 -17.11
N ILE A 149 41.23 -11.49 -17.23
CA ILE A 149 42.70 -11.57 -17.23
C ILE A 149 43.25 -11.70 -15.81
N LEU A 150 42.58 -11.08 -14.82
CA LEU A 150 43.10 -10.93 -13.45
C LEU A 150 42.33 -11.72 -12.39
N GLN A 151 41.18 -12.29 -12.75
CA GLN A 151 40.33 -13.04 -11.81
C GLN A 151 39.56 -14.14 -12.52
N THR A 152 39.38 -15.24 -11.80
CA THR A 152 38.49 -16.33 -12.19
C THR A 152 37.02 -15.91 -12.04
N GLU A 153 36.11 -16.62 -12.72
CA GLU A 153 34.68 -16.42 -12.54
C GLU A 153 34.24 -16.63 -11.08
N LYS A 154 34.84 -17.62 -10.40
CA LYS A 154 34.53 -17.94 -9.00
C LYS A 154 34.86 -16.76 -8.06
N GLU A 155 36.06 -16.21 -8.15
CA GLU A 155 36.48 -15.06 -7.33
C GLU A 155 35.59 -13.83 -7.56
N TYR A 156 35.15 -13.63 -8.81
CA TYR A 156 34.22 -12.56 -9.13
C TYR A 156 32.83 -12.78 -8.50
N ARG A 157 32.28 -14.00 -8.60
CA ARG A 157 30.98 -14.34 -8.00
C ARG A 157 31.02 -14.16 -6.48
N GLU A 158 32.07 -14.64 -5.81
CA GLU A 158 32.25 -14.45 -4.36
C GLU A 158 32.30 -12.96 -3.98
N LYS A 159 32.98 -12.13 -4.78
CA LYS A 159 33.02 -10.68 -4.58
C LYS A 159 31.63 -10.03 -4.71
N VAL A 160 30.85 -10.41 -5.74
CA VAL A 160 29.49 -9.92 -5.96
C VAL A 160 28.56 -10.37 -4.82
N GLU A 161 28.62 -11.64 -4.43
CA GLU A 161 27.81 -12.20 -3.35
C GLU A 161 28.10 -11.52 -2.01
N LYS A 162 29.36 -11.23 -1.71
CA LYS A 162 29.74 -10.48 -0.51
C LYS A 162 29.18 -9.05 -0.52
N LEU A 163 29.18 -8.38 -1.67
CA LEU A 163 28.61 -7.04 -1.82
C LEU A 163 27.10 -7.04 -1.64
N ILE A 164 26.39 -7.97 -2.30
CA ILE A 164 24.94 -8.15 -2.15
C ILE A 164 24.60 -8.46 -0.69
N SER A 165 25.31 -9.39 -0.06
CA SER A 165 25.08 -9.77 1.34
C SER A 165 25.32 -8.61 2.30
N SER A 166 26.37 -7.82 2.08
CA SER A 166 26.68 -6.64 2.89
C SER A 166 25.62 -5.55 2.72
N HIS A 167 25.16 -5.34 1.48
CA HIS A 167 24.07 -4.41 1.21
C HIS A 167 22.77 -4.86 1.89
N ILE A 168 22.35 -6.12 1.70
CA ILE A 168 21.16 -6.68 2.38
C ILE A 168 21.28 -6.54 3.89
N LYS A 169 22.43 -6.88 4.48
CA LYS A 169 22.65 -6.75 5.92
C LYS A 169 22.52 -5.31 6.39
N ARG A 170 23.17 -4.37 5.69
CA ARG A 170 23.10 -2.94 6.02
C ARG A 170 21.68 -2.41 5.88
N THR A 171 20.99 -2.73 4.79
CA THR A 171 19.59 -2.35 4.60
C THR A 171 18.72 -2.96 5.69
N ASN A 172 18.89 -4.23 6.04
CA ASN A 172 18.13 -4.83 7.14
C ASN A 172 18.45 -4.16 8.48
N GLN A 173 19.71 -3.85 8.76
CA GLN A 173 20.11 -3.17 9.99
C GLN A 173 19.56 -1.74 10.05
N GLU A 174 19.66 -0.98 8.97
CA GLU A 174 19.02 0.34 8.84
C GLU A 174 17.51 0.21 9.04
N PHE A 175 16.90 -0.83 8.50
CA PHE A 175 15.48 -1.08 8.69
C PHE A 175 15.13 -1.49 10.12
N GLU A 176 15.95 -2.29 10.80
CA GLU A 176 15.78 -2.64 12.22
C GLU A 176 15.97 -1.41 13.12
N GLU A 177 17.02 -0.62 12.90
CA GLU A 177 17.32 0.62 13.63
C GLU A 177 16.22 1.66 13.46
N ASN A 178 15.64 1.74 12.27
CA ASN A 178 14.47 2.58 11.99
C ASN A 178 13.14 1.87 12.30
N GLY A 179 13.13 0.69 12.90
CA GLY A 179 11.89 -0.01 13.30
C GLY A 179 10.95 -0.43 12.16
N TYR A 180 11.46 -0.59 10.93
CA TYR A 180 10.70 -1.02 9.74
C TYR A 180 10.54 -2.54 9.62
N ILE A 181 11.29 -3.37 10.38
CA ILE A 181 11.17 -4.84 10.33
C ILE A 181 10.40 -5.32 11.57
N CYS A 182 9.08 -5.45 11.47
CA CYS A 182 8.25 -6.01 12.53
C CYS A 182 7.96 -7.51 12.41
N SER A 183 8.32 -8.18 11.31
CA SER A 183 8.25 -9.65 11.26
C SER A 183 9.34 -10.29 10.40
N LYS A 184 9.90 -11.41 10.89
CA LYS A 184 10.87 -12.24 10.14
C LYS A 184 10.22 -12.99 8.97
N GLU A 185 8.90 -13.06 8.93
CA GLU A 185 8.12 -13.80 7.93
C GLU A 185 7.45 -12.84 6.96
N LYS A 186 8.00 -12.74 5.74
CA LYS A 186 7.37 -12.00 4.65
C LYS A 186 5.99 -12.60 4.34
N LYS A 187 4.95 -11.77 4.41
CA LYS A 187 3.62 -12.15 3.93
C LYS A 187 3.63 -12.17 2.41
N THR A 188 3.30 -13.34 1.85
CA THR A 188 3.05 -13.54 0.42
C THR A 188 1.64 -13.07 0.04
N ASN A 189 1.39 -12.86 -1.26
CA ASN A 189 0.06 -12.54 -1.80
C ASN A 189 -1.02 -13.51 -1.29
N GLU A 190 -0.66 -14.79 -1.15
CA GLU A 190 -1.56 -15.85 -0.70
C GLU A 190 -2.23 -15.52 0.64
N HIS A 191 -1.50 -14.93 1.59
CA HIS A 191 -2.08 -14.59 2.90
C HIS A 191 -3.14 -13.48 2.79
N TYR A 192 -2.95 -12.52 1.87
CA TYR A 192 -3.95 -11.48 1.59
C TYR A 192 -5.15 -12.05 0.85
N THR A 193 -4.93 -13.02 -0.04
CA THR A 193 -6.00 -13.76 -0.72
C THR A 193 -6.89 -14.44 0.31
N TRP A 194 -6.32 -15.10 1.33
CA TRP A 194 -7.11 -15.70 2.42
C TRP A 194 -7.92 -14.66 3.19
N LEU A 195 -7.36 -13.48 3.44
CA LEU A 195 -8.09 -12.39 4.10
C LEU A 195 -9.28 -11.93 3.24
N VAL A 196 -9.13 -11.82 1.91
CA VAL A 196 -10.24 -11.48 1.01
C VAL A 196 -11.33 -12.54 1.06
N TYR A 197 -10.98 -13.82 0.94
CA TYR A 197 -11.94 -14.91 1.03
C TYR A 197 -12.69 -14.92 2.38
N TYR A 198 -11.96 -14.73 3.47
CA TYR A 198 -12.53 -14.73 4.80
C TYR A 198 -13.42 -13.52 5.08
N HIS A 199 -12.91 -12.31 4.81
CA HIS A 199 -13.54 -11.05 5.20
C HIS A 199 -14.64 -10.63 4.24
N VAL A 200 -14.34 -10.66 2.93
CA VAL A 200 -15.19 -10.10 1.89
C VAL A 200 -16.11 -11.15 1.29
N LEU A 201 -15.62 -12.37 1.08
CA LEU A 201 -16.43 -13.47 0.52
C LEU A 201 -17.11 -14.32 1.59
N GLY A 202 -16.80 -14.11 2.87
CA GLY A 202 -17.46 -14.76 4.01
C GLY A 202 -17.14 -16.25 4.15
N TRP A 203 -15.99 -16.70 3.63
CA TRP A 203 -15.53 -18.07 3.79
C TRP A 203 -15.09 -18.33 5.23
N THR A 204 -15.20 -19.58 5.66
CA THR A 204 -14.63 -20.07 6.91
C THR A 204 -13.14 -20.39 6.75
N PHE A 205 -12.41 -20.48 7.87
CA PHE A 205 -11.01 -20.90 7.83
C PHE A 205 -10.83 -22.32 7.30
N ASP A 206 -11.82 -23.19 7.50
CA ASP A 206 -11.79 -24.57 7.02
C ASP A 206 -11.94 -24.62 5.50
N GLU A 207 -12.91 -23.89 4.92
CA GLU A 207 -13.06 -23.78 3.46
C GLU A 207 -11.79 -23.26 2.78
N ILE A 208 -11.14 -22.25 3.36
CA ILE A 208 -9.87 -21.73 2.84
C ILE A 208 -8.76 -22.79 2.99
N ALA A 209 -8.68 -23.46 4.12
CA ALA A 209 -7.64 -24.47 4.34
C ALA A 209 -7.79 -25.71 3.44
N ASP A 210 -9.02 -26.11 3.13
CA ASP A 210 -9.32 -27.21 2.22
C ASP A 210 -8.91 -26.85 0.79
N GLN A 211 -9.16 -25.60 0.37
CA GLN A 211 -8.79 -25.10 -0.95
C GLN A 211 -7.28 -24.93 -1.13
N PHE A 212 -6.57 -24.40 -0.13
CA PHE A 212 -5.17 -23.96 -0.30
C PHE A 212 -4.13 -24.86 0.41
N PHE A 213 -4.46 -25.55 1.51
CA PHE A 213 -3.46 -26.21 2.39
C PHE A 213 -3.69 -27.69 2.70
N LYS A 214 -4.73 -28.33 2.16
CA LYS A 214 -5.11 -29.71 2.55
C LYS A 214 -5.13 -29.87 4.09
N ASN A 215 -5.95 -29.04 4.75
CA ASN A 215 -6.34 -29.14 6.18
C ASN A 215 -5.40 -28.49 7.22
N LYS A 216 -5.00 -27.22 7.02
CA LYS A 216 -4.29 -26.41 8.04
C LYS A 216 -5.04 -25.13 8.46
N ALA A 217 -6.31 -25.26 8.85
CA ALA A 217 -7.15 -24.13 9.25
C ALA A 217 -6.56 -23.27 10.39
N ALA A 218 -5.81 -23.88 11.32
CA ALA A 218 -5.13 -23.16 12.39
C ALA A 218 -4.08 -22.17 11.85
N THR A 219 -3.34 -22.55 10.79
CA THR A 219 -2.37 -21.67 10.12
C THR A 219 -3.08 -20.52 9.43
N VAL A 220 -4.10 -20.81 8.61
CA VAL A 220 -4.89 -19.77 7.93
C VAL A 220 -5.44 -18.77 8.94
N ARG A 221 -6.03 -19.24 10.05
CA ARG A 221 -6.57 -18.39 11.12
C ARG A 221 -5.50 -17.48 11.73
N LYS A 222 -4.34 -18.03 12.07
CA LYS A 222 -3.23 -17.27 12.66
C LYS A 222 -2.80 -16.14 11.73
N GLU A 223 -2.59 -16.46 10.45
CA GLU A 223 -2.06 -15.51 9.47
C GLU A 223 -3.08 -14.44 9.08
N VAL A 224 -4.35 -14.82 8.87
CA VAL A 224 -5.43 -13.85 8.62
C VAL A 224 -5.61 -12.89 9.80
N ASN A 225 -5.56 -13.39 11.05
CA ASN A 225 -5.67 -12.55 12.24
C ASN A 225 -4.53 -11.55 12.37
N TYR A 226 -3.30 -11.98 12.06
CA TYR A 226 -2.14 -11.07 12.02
C TYR A 226 -2.38 -9.95 11.00
N ILE A 227 -2.81 -10.28 9.78
CA ILE A 227 -3.00 -9.26 8.73
C ILE A 227 -4.12 -8.28 9.11
N TYR A 228 -5.21 -8.75 9.72
CA TYR A 228 -6.26 -7.86 10.26
C TYR A 228 -5.70 -6.80 11.20
N GLU A 229 -4.86 -7.23 12.15
CA GLU A 229 -4.29 -6.36 13.17
C GLU A 229 -3.33 -5.34 12.56
N VAL A 230 -2.58 -5.73 11.54
CA VAL A 230 -1.63 -4.83 10.87
C VAL A 230 -2.33 -3.84 9.94
N ILE A 231 -3.31 -4.30 9.14
CA ILE A 231 -4.04 -3.42 8.20
C ILE A 231 -4.99 -2.47 8.96
N GLY A 232 -5.52 -2.93 10.10
CA GLY A 232 -6.51 -2.18 10.87
C GLY A 232 -7.90 -2.26 10.26
N ILE A 233 -8.32 -3.46 9.83
CA ILE A 233 -9.72 -3.73 9.47
C ILE A 233 -10.45 -4.29 10.69
N ASN A 234 -11.65 -3.79 10.95
CA ASN A 234 -12.50 -4.32 12.00
C ASN A 234 -13.04 -5.71 11.62
N LYS A 235 -12.68 -6.73 12.41
CA LYS A 235 -13.11 -8.12 12.22
C LYS A 235 -14.63 -8.30 12.30
N ASP A 236 -15.33 -7.42 13.02
CA ASP A 236 -16.78 -7.48 13.19
C ASP A 236 -17.54 -7.06 11.93
N ASN A 237 -16.89 -6.29 11.05
CA ASN A 237 -17.47 -5.85 9.79
C ASN A 237 -17.51 -6.94 8.73
N ARG A 238 -16.93 -8.12 8.95
CA ARG A 238 -16.83 -9.18 7.93
C ARG A 238 -18.20 -9.63 7.39
N LYS A 239 -18.21 -10.08 6.13
CA LYS A 239 -19.38 -10.74 5.53
C LYS A 239 -19.74 -12.00 6.32
N LYS A 240 -21.00 -12.07 6.78
CA LYS A 240 -21.60 -13.28 7.34
C LYS A 240 -22.42 -13.96 6.26
N ARG A 241 -22.26 -15.27 6.12
CA ARG A 241 -23.15 -16.10 5.30
C ARG A 241 -24.46 -16.35 6.03
#